data_AF-A0A9D8LB23-F1
#
_entry.id   AF-A0A9D8LB23-F1
#
_cell.length_a   1.000
_cell.length_b   1.000
_cell.length_c   1.000
_cell.angle_alpha   90.00
_cell.angle_beta   90.00
_cell.angle_gamma   90.00
#
_symmetry.space_group_name_H-M   'P 1'
#
loop_
_entity.id
_entity.type
_entity.pdbx_description
1 polymer ?
#
loop_
_entity_poly.entity_id
_entity_poly.type
_entity_poly.pdbx_seq_one_letter_code
_entity_poly.pdbx_strand_id
1 'polypeptide(L)' 'MLLLPKLLKRFVRQGRLTVITPDNKRHVFGPGPGPISFAGQNKIAPEVTVRFSDDKIEREIFLNPELALAEGYM' A
#
# COMPACT_ATOMS: atom_id res chain seq x y z
N MET A 1 1.02 -2.46 -13.48
CA MET A 1 0.42 -1.32 -12.75
C MET A 1 0.36 -0.06 -13.59
N LEU A 2 -0.83 0.46 -13.83
CA LEU A 2 -1.11 1.70 -14.60
C LEU A 2 -1.84 2.77 -13.76
N LEU A 3 -2.83 2.40 -12.94
CA LEU A 3 -3.74 3.33 -12.26
C LEU A 3 -3.38 3.51 -10.79
N LEU A 4 -3.17 2.40 -10.09
CA LEU A 4 -2.95 2.38 -8.64
C LEU A 4 -1.66 3.07 -8.16
N PRO A 5 -0.54 3.11 -8.91
CA PRO A 5 0.68 3.77 -8.45
C PRO A 5 0.50 5.27 -8.16
N LYS A 6 -0.33 5.96 -8.97
CA LYS A 6 -0.59 7.40 -8.77
C LYS A 6 -1.37 7.65 -7.48
N LEU A 7 -2.35 6.78 -7.18
CA LEU A 7 -3.15 6.83 -5.96
C LEU A 7 -2.28 6.56 -4.73
N LEU A 8 -1.54 5.45 -4.73
CA LEU A 8 -0.70 5.04 -3.59
C LEU A 8 0.40 6.06 -3.29
N LYS A 9 0.99 6.69 -4.31
CA LYS A 9 1.98 7.77 -4.11
C LYS A 9 1.39 8.97 -3.35
N ARG A 10 0.08 9.22 -3.46
CA ARG A 10 -0.61 10.32 -2.76
C ARG A 10 -1.06 9.94 -1.35
N PHE A 11 -1.39 8.67 -1.13
CA PHE A 11 -1.96 8.14 0.11
C PHE A 11 -0.89 7.67 1.11
N VAL A 12 0.17 7.01 0.65
CA VAL A 12 1.24 6.52 1.53
C VAL A 12 2.20 7.68 1.87
N ARG A 13 1.82 8.47 2.88
CA ARG A 13 2.59 9.64 3.34
C ARG A 13 3.54 9.35 4.50
N GLN A 14 3.32 8.25 5.21
CA GLN A 14 4.13 7.79 6.34
C GLN A 14 4.43 6.30 6.17
N GLY A 15 5.63 5.87 6.59
CA GLY A 15 6.05 4.48 6.47
C GLY A 15 6.39 4.08 5.04
N ARG A 16 6.38 2.77 4.79
CA ARG A 16 6.64 2.20 3.47
C ARG A 16 5.63 1.12 3.11
N LEU A 17 5.11 1.19 1.90
CA LEU A 17 4.36 0.13 1.27
C LEU A 17 5.17 -0.42 0.08
N THR A 18 5.49 -1.71 0.12
CA THR A 18 6.01 -2.45 -1.03
C THR A 18 4.89 -3.28 -1.62
N VAL A 19 4.61 -3.11 -2.91
CA VAL A 19 3.69 -3.95 -3.68
C VAL A 19 4.52 -4.84 -4.61
N ILE A 20 4.28 -6.15 -4.53
CA ILE A 20 4.81 -7.13 -5.48
C ILE A 20 3.67 -7.56 -6.39
N THR A 21 3.80 -7.33 -7.68
CA THR A 21 2.80 -7.69 -8.69
C THR A 21 2.93 -9.16 -9.13
N PRO A 22 1.94 -9.71 -9.86
CA PRO A 22 1.99 -11.10 -10.32
C PRO A 22 3.19 -11.41 -11.22
N ASP A 23 3.66 -10.41 -11.98
CA ASP A 23 4.89 -10.48 -12.79
C ASP A 23 6.17 -10.29 -11.97
N ASN A 24 6.10 -10.38 -10.64
CA ASN A 24 7.17 -10.19 -9.66
C ASN A 24 7.83 -8.80 -9.68
N LYS A 25 7.23 -7.79 -10.32
CA LYS A 25 7.73 -6.42 -10.23
C LYS A 25 7.46 -5.83 -8.86
N ARG A 26 8.44 -5.07 -8.37
CA ARG A 26 8.41 -4.42 -7.07
C ARG A 26 8.12 -2.94 -7.24
N HIS A 27 7.06 -2.46 -6.60
CA HIS A 27 6.71 -1.05 -6.51
C HIS A 27 6.80 -0.59 -5.06
N VAL A 28 7.47 0.53 -4.80
CA VAL A 28 7.70 1.04 -3.43
C VAL A 28 7.08 2.43 -3.31
N PHE A 29 6.30 2.62 -2.24
CA PHE A 29 5.60 3.87 -1.93
C PHE A 29 5.89 4.31 -0.50
N GLY A 30 5.91 5.62 -0.27
CA GLY A 30 6.14 6.21 1.04
C GLY A 30 7.61 6.55 1.33
N PRO A 31 7.85 7.44 2.30
CA PRO A 31 9.18 7.93 2.65
C PRO A 31 10.06 6.90 3.36
N GLY A 32 9.49 5.81 3.89
CA GLY A 32 10.22 4.88 4.75
C GLY A 32 9.85 5.02 6.23
N PRO A 33 10.50 4.23 7.10
CA PRO A 33 10.29 4.30 8.53
C PRO A 33 10.74 5.67 9.06
N GLY A 34 9.94 6.24 9.95
CA GLY A 34 10.20 7.53 10.58
C GLY A 34 9.28 7.74 11.79
N PRO A 35 9.58 8.71 12.66
CA PRO A 35 8.77 8.97 13.85
C PRO A 35 7.37 9.44 13.47
N ILE A 36 6.35 8.82 14.06
CA ILE A 36 4.94 9.18 13.93
C ILE A 36 4.27 9.20 15.31
N SER A 37 3.28 10.06 15.47
CA SER A 37 2.36 10.02 16.61
C SER A 37 1.12 9.23 16.21
N PHE A 38 0.86 8.11 16.87
CA PHE A 38 -0.33 7.29 16.63
C PHE A 38 -0.95 6.88 17.97
N ALA A 39 -2.24 7.17 18.14
CA ALA A 39 -2.98 6.94 19.38
C ALA A 39 -2.28 7.54 20.63
N GLY A 40 -1.71 8.74 20.49
CA GLY A 40 -1.01 9.43 21.59
C GLY A 40 0.38 8.87 21.93
N GLN A 41 0.89 7.92 21.15
CA GLN A 41 2.21 7.31 21.36
C GLN A 41 3.15 7.63 20.19
N ASN A 42 4.41 7.92 20.51
CA ASN A 42 5.47 7.99 19.53
C ASN A 42 5.85 6.59 19.07
N LYS A 43 5.70 6.33 17.78
CA LYS A 43 6.03 5.06 17.13
C LYS A 43 6.87 5.29 15.89
N ILE A 44 7.47 4.22 15.38
CA ILE A 44 8.10 4.23 14.07
C ILE A 44 7.05 3.79 13.05
N ALA A 45 6.93 4.56 11.96
CA ALA A 45 6.04 4.24 10.87
C ALA A 45 6.38 2.86 10.28
N PRO A 46 5.39 2.01 10.00
CA PRO A 46 5.63 0.64 9.61
C PRO A 46 6.19 0.52 8.19
N GLU A 47 6.84 -0.61 7.93
CA GLU A 47 7.14 -1.07 6.58
C GLU A 47 6.33 -2.34 6.30
N VAL A 48 5.50 -2.30 5.26
CA VAL A 48 4.59 -3.40 4.90
C VAL A 48 4.86 -3.83 3.46
N THR A 49 4.80 -5.13 3.22
CA THR A 49 4.85 -5.70 1.87
C THR A 49 3.57 -6.45 1.59
N VAL A 50 2.94 -6.17 0.45
CA VAL A 50 1.78 -6.89 -0.07
C VAL A 50 2.14 -7.51 -1.41
N ARG A 51 1.57 -8.68 -1.70
CA ARG A 51 1.69 -9.35 -2.99
C ARG A 51 0.32 -9.45 -3.61
N PHE A 52 0.19 -9.01 -4.85
CA PHE A 52 -1.02 -9.19 -5.63
C PHE A 52 -0.98 -10.54 -6.33
N SER A 53 -2.06 -11.30 -6.18
CA SER A 53 -2.23 -12.61 -6.81
C SER A 53 -2.54 -12.51 -8.29
N ASP A 54 -3.23 -11.45 -8.72
CA ASP A 54 -3.58 -11.18 -10.11
C ASP A 54 -3.64 -9.68 -10.43
N ASP A 55 -3.76 -9.35 -11.72
CA ASP A 55 -3.79 -7.98 -12.22
C ASP A 55 -5.14 -7.26 -12.00
N LYS A 56 -6.22 -7.98 -11.68
CA LYS A 56 -7.56 -7.39 -11.44
C LYS A 56 -7.60 -6.64 -10.12
N ILE A 57 -6.85 -7.12 -9.12
CA ILE A 57 -6.70 -6.47 -7.81
C ILE A 57 -6.36 -4.98 -7.96
N GLU A 58 -5.52 -4.62 -8.94
CA GLU A 58 -5.18 -3.22 -9.19
C GLU A 58 -6.41 -2.36 -9.48
N ARG A 59 -7.29 -2.86 -10.36
CA ARG A 59 -8.48 -2.16 -10.80
C ARG A 59 -9.53 -2.10 -9.69
N GLU A 60 -9.67 -3.17 -8.92
CA GLU A 60 -10.60 -3.25 -7.79
C GLU A 60 -10.21 -2.28 -6.67
N ILE A 61 -8.92 -2.25 -6.26
CA ILE A 61 -8.43 -1.28 -5.27
C ILE A 61 -8.60 0.15 -5.78
N PHE A 62 -8.36 0.41 -7.07
CA PHE A 62 -8.50 1.75 -7.63
C PHE A 62 -9.95 2.24 -7.64
N LEU A 63 -10.91 1.36 -7.94
CA LEU A 63 -12.33 1.70 -8.02
C LEU A 63 -13.03 1.70 -6.65
N ASN A 64 -12.67 0.77 -5.77
CA ASN A 64 -13.26 0.60 -4.44
C ASN A 64 -12.15 0.43 -3.37
N PRO A 65 -11.40 1.50 -3.06
CA PRO A 65 -10.25 1.42 -2.16
C PRO A 65 -10.60 0.95 -0.75
N GLU A 66 -11.82 1.22 -0.26
CA GLU A 66 -12.27 0.77 1.07
C GLU A 66 -12.65 -0.72 1.10
N LEU A 67 -13.26 -1.25 0.03
CA LEU A 67 -13.71 -2.64 -0.06
C LEU A 67 -12.53 -3.61 -0.29
N ALA A 68 -11.59 -3.24 -1.16
CA ALA A 68 -10.45 -4.10 -1.50
C ALA A 68 -9.38 -4.16 -0.38
N LEU A 69 -9.27 -3.12 0.47
CA LEU A 69 -8.41 -3.17 1.65
C LEU A 69 -8.96 -4.07 2.76
N ALA A 70 -10.29 -4.21 2.85
CA ALA A 70 -10.95 -5.12 3.80
C ALA A 70 -10.95 -6.58 3.31
N GLU A 71 -11.13 -6.82 2.02
CA GLU A 71 -11.14 -8.17 1.44
C GLU A 71 -9.75 -8.79 1.29
N GLY A 72 -8.70 -7.98 1.09
CA GLY A 72 -7.32 -8.46 1.02
C GLY A 72 -6.68 -8.88 2.36
N TYR A 73 -7.43 -8.81 3.47
CA TYR A 73 -6.99 -9.19 4.82
C TYR A 73 -7.60 -10.53 5.32
N MET A 74 -8.45 -11.19 4.52
CA MET A 74 -8.96 -12.54 4.83
C MET A 74 -8.09 -13.63 4.23
#